data_AF-A0A7K2DG04-F1
#
_entry.id   AF-A0A7K2DG04-F1
#
_cell.length_a   1.000
_cell.length_b   1.000
_cell.length_c   1.000
_cell.angle_alpha   90.00
_cell.angle_beta   90.00
_cell.angle_gamma   90.00
#
_symmetry.space_group_name_H-M   'P 1'
#
loop_
_entity.id
_entity.type
_entity.pdbx_description
1 polymer ?
#
loop_
_entity_poly.entity_id
_entity_poly.type
_entity_poly.pdbx_seq_one_letter_code
_entity_poly.pdbx_strand_id
1 'polypeptide(L)'
;NAYVTDGTKAAAIKSMLDQGLRVTLNSDDPAYFPGYVVDNFLRVHDEVGLSADEVVRLVRNSFEISWLDDDSRAEYLRRVDASVAGA
;
A
#
# COMPACT_ATOMS: atom_id res chain seq x y z
N ASN A 1 -13.58 1.52 1.20
CA ASN A 1 -14.88 0.98 1.65
C ASN A 1 -16.01 1.91 1.22
N ALA A 2 -16.36 1.89 -0.08
CA ALA A 2 -17.53 2.63 -0.58
C ALA A 2 -18.86 1.92 -0.25
N TYR A 3 -18.79 0.72 0.34
CA TYR A 3 -19.96 -0.04 0.78
C TYR A 3 -20.61 0.56 2.03
N VAL A 4 -19.83 1.24 2.88
CA VAL A 4 -20.32 1.83 4.14
C VAL A 4 -20.05 3.32 4.28
N THR A 5 -19.37 3.94 3.30
CA THR A 5 -19.13 5.40 3.28
C THR A 5 -19.34 5.97 1.89
N ASP A 6 -19.63 7.27 1.82
CA ASP A 6 -19.70 7.99 0.55
C ASP A 6 -18.33 8.06 -0.12
N GLY A 7 -18.11 7.14 -1.07
CA GLY A 7 -16.89 7.07 -1.87
C GLY A 7 -15.76 6.25 -1.25
N THR A 8 -14.60 6.32 -1.91
CA THR A 8 -13.40 5.60 -1.48
C THR A 8 -12.60 6.42 -0.46
N LYS A 9 -11.49 5.87 0.01
CA LYS A 9 -10.56 6.58 0.90
C LYS A 9 -9.27 6.99 0.19
N ALA A 10 -9.23 6.94 -1.15
CA ALA A 10 -8.01 7.17 -1.93
C ALA A 10 -7.38 8.56 -1.63
N ALA A 11 -8.18 9.63 -1.60
CA ALA A 11 -7.69 10.97 -1.27
C ALA A 11 -7.12 11.08 0.15
N ALA A 12 -7.73 10.40 1.13
CA ALA A 12 -7.23 10.36 2.50
C ALA A 12 -5.92 9.58 2.58
N ILE A 13 -5.82 8.44 1.88
CA ILE A 13 -4.60 7.63 1.78
C ILE A 13 -3.44 8.47 1.24
N LYS A 14 -3.66 9.18 0.13
CA LYS A 14 -2.65 10.08 -0.47
C LYS A 14 -2.22 11.17 0.50
N SER A 15 -3.18 11.85 1.12
CA SER A 15 -2.90 12.92 2.09
C SER A 15 -2.08 12.43 3.29
N MET A 16 -2.37 11.24 3.83
CA MET A 16 -1.57 10.65 4.90
C MET A 16 -0.15 10.32 4.44
N LEU A 17 0.00 9.77 3.23
CA LEU A 17 1.31 9.44 2.66
C LEU A 17 2.17 10.71 2.43
N ASP A 18 1.54 11.79 1.95
CA ASP A 18 2.17 13.10 1.72
C ASP A 18 2.62 13.76 3.02
N GLN A 19 1.87 13.57 4.10
CA GLN A 19 2.23 14.02 5.44
C GLN A 19 3.32 13.15 6.10
N GLY A 20 3.81 12.13 5.39
CA GLY A 20 4.91 11.30 5.85
C GLY A 20 4.50 10.13 6.74
N LEU A 21 3.20 9.86 6.89
CA LEU A 21 2.73 8.71 7.68
C LEU A 21 3.10 7.41 6.97
N ARG A 22 3.36 6.38 7.78
CA ARG A 22 3.58 5.01 7.29
C ARG A 22 2.26 4.33 6.98
N VAL A 23 1.67 4.68 5.85
CA VAL A 23 0.40 4.12 5.36
C VAL A 23 0.65 2.75 4.71
N THR A 24 -0.25 1.80 4.94
CA THR A 24 -0.29 0.49 4.27
C THR A 24 -1.64 0.29 3.59
N LEU A 25 -1.65 -0.48 2.49
CA LEU A 25 -2.88 -0.91 1.81
C LEU A 25 -3.08 -2.41 2.04
N ASN A 26 -4.29 -2.77 2.49
CA ASN A 26 -4.66 -4.12 2.87
C ASN A 26 -6.03 -4.43 2.25
N SER A 27 -6.37 -5.72 2.11
CA SER A 27 -7.66 -6.15 1.55
C SER A 27 -8.80 -6.14 2.57
N ASP A 28 -8.48 -6.18 3.87
CA ASP A 28 -9.44 -6.46 4.93
C ASP A 28 -10.08 -7.84 4.70
N ASP A 29 -11.32 -7.90 4.22
CA ASP A 29 -12.08 -9.12 3.93
C ASP A 29 -12.36 -9.32 2.42
N PRO A 30 -11.38 -9.75 1.60
CA PRO A 30 -11.51 -9.80 0.13
C PRO A 30 -12.57 -10.79 -0.38
N ALA A 31 -12.99 -11.75 0.46
CA ALA A 31 -14.09 -12.66 0.14
C ALA A 31 -15.47 -11.99 0.26
N TYR A 32 -15.57 -10.92 1.07
CA TYR A 32 -16.82 -10.20 1.36
C TYR A 32 -16.91 -8.86 0.62
N PHE A 33 -15.77 -8.18 0.43
CA PHE A 33 -15.68 -6.94 -0.34
C PHE A 33 -14.75 -7.18 -1.55
N PRO A 34 -15.18 -6.89 -2.79
CA PRO A 34 -14.26 -6.94 -3.91
C PRO A 34 -13.14 -5.93 -3.68
N GLY A 35 -11.90 -6.40 -3.85
CA GLY A 35 -10.70 -5.64 -3.52
C GLY A 35 -9.62 -6.51 -2.90
N TYR A 36 -9.02 -7.41 -3.68
CA TYR A 36 -7.73 -7.98 -3.25
C TYR A 36 -6.70 -6.85 -3.15
N VAL A 37 -5.59 -7.12 -2.45
CA VAL A 37 -4.58 -6.09 -2.17
C VAL A 37 -4.16 -5.35 -3.45
N VAL A 38 -3.89 -6.07 -4.55
CA VAL A 38 -3.50 -5.46 -5.84
C VAL A 38 -4.62 -4.58 -6.41
N ASP A 39 -5.88 -5.01 -6.34
CA ASP A 39 -7.02 -4.21 -6.80
C ASP A 39 -7.12 -2.89 -6.03
N ASN A 40 -6.83 -2.92 -4.72
CA ASN A 40 -6.81 -1.70 -3.91
C ASN A 40 -5.66 -0.76 -4.31
N PHE A 41 -4.49 -1.28 -4.65
CA PHE A 41 -3.39 -0.46 -5.19
C PHE A 41 -3.77 0.20 -6.51
N LEU A 42 -4.30 -0.58 -7.46
CA LEU A 42 -4.74 -0.08 -8.76
C LEU A 42 -5.83 0.99 -8.60
N ARG A 43 -6.82 0.73 -7.75
CA ARG A 43 -7.92 1.67 -7.52
C ARG A 43 -7.42 3.01 -6.95
N VAL A 44 -6.50 2.99 -5.98
CA VAL A 44 -5.94 4.23 -5.44
C VAL A 44 -5.09 4.93 -6.52
N HIS A 45 -4.26 4.19 -7.27
CA HIS A 45 -3.48 4.76 -8.38
C HIS A 45 -4.38 5.47 -9.40
N ASP A 46 -5.44 4.82 -9.86
CA ASP A 46 -6.36 5.37 -10.86
C ASP A 46 -7.12 6.61 -10.34
N GLU A 47 -7.40 6.68 -9.04
CA GLU A 47 -8.16 7.80 -8.44
C GLU A 47 -7.33 9.03 -8.11
N VAL A 48 -6.10 8.85 -7.60
CA VAL A 48 -5.28 9.96 -7.08
C VAL A 48 -3.92 10.08 -7.73
N GLY A 49 -3.64 9.27 -8.75
CA GLY A 49 -2.40 9.32 -9.52
C GLY A 49 -1.17 8.95 -8.70
N LEU A 50 -1.23 7.86 -7.92
CA LEU A 50 -0.05 7.38 -7.19
C LEU A 50 1.12 7.17 -8.15
N SER A 51 2.24 7.80 -7.88
CA SER A 51 3.50 7.54 -8.58
C SER A 51 4.04 6.14 -8.25
N ALA A 52 4.95 5.64 -9.10
CA ALA A 52 5.65 4.38 -8.83
C ALA A 52 6.38 4.42 -7.48
N ASP A 53 7.04 5.54 -7.16
CA ASP A 53 7.74 5.73 -5.88
C ASP A 53 6.79 5.68 -4.68
N GLU A 54 5.58 6.22 -4.82
CA GLU A 54 4.56 6.15 -3.76
C GLU A 54 4.00 4.74 -3.59
N VAL A 55 3.81 4.00 -4.68
CA VAL A 55 3.44 2.58 -4.62
C VAL A 55 4.54 1.79 -3.90
N VAL A 56 5.81 2.01 -4.25
CA VAL A 56 6.96 1.37 -3.58
C VAL A 56 6.97 1.76 -2.10
N ARG A 57 6.74 3.02 -1.76
CA ARG A 57 6.68 3.49 -0.37
C ARG A 57 5.58 2.79 0.43
N LEU A 58 4.38 2.63 -0.14
CA LEU A 58 3.28 1.89 0.50
C LEU A 58 3.65 0.43 0.76
N VAL A 59 4.31 -0.23 -0.20
CA VAL A 59 4.78 -1.62 -0.03
C VAL A 59 5.89 -1.71 1.04
N ARG A 60 6.86 -0.79 1.02
CA ARG A 60 7.93 -0.73 2.03
C ARG A 60 7.36 -0.52 3.43
N ASN A 61 6.40 0.40 3.58
CA ASN A 61 5.71 0.64 4.85
C ASN A 61 5.13 -0.65 5.44
N SER A 62 4.55 -1.53 4.61
CA SER A 62 3.97 -2.80 5.06
C SER A 62 4.98 -3.70 5.76
N PHE A 63 6.24 -3.70 5.33
CA PHE A 63 7.32 -4.40 6.02
C PHE A 63 7.87 -3.58 7.19
N GLU A 64 8.07 -2.26 7.01
CA GLU A 64 8.62 -1.36 8.04
C GLU A 64 7.77 -1.24 9.31
N ILE A 65 6.47 -1.50 9.26
CA ILE A 65 5.59 -1.48 10.45
C ILE A 65 5.05 -2.85 10.84
N SER A 66 5.48 -3.90 10.15
CA SER A 66 5.12 -5.28 10.49
C SER A 66 5.75 -5.70 11.83
N TRP A 67 5.21 -6.78 12.41
CA TRP A 67 5.77 -7.45 13.58
C TRP A 67 6.89 -8.45 13.24
N LEU A 68 7.52 -8.32 12.07
CA LEU A 68 8.70 -9.11 11.72
C LEU A 68 9.88 -8.76 12.64
N ASP A 69 10.74 -9.75 12.90
CA ASP A 69 12.08 -9.48 13.42
C ASP A 69 12.93 -8.69 12.40
N ASP A 70 14.05 -8.15 12.87
CA ASP A 70 14.88 -7.25 12.08
C ASP A 70 15.51 -7.94 10.86
N ASP A 71 15.88 -9.22 10.97
CA ASP A 71 16.49 -9.97 9.88
C ASP A 71 15.47 -10.24 8.78
N SER A 72 14.28 -10.72 9.15
CA SER A 72 13.15 -10.93 8.23
C SER A 72 12.74 -9.63 7.55
N ARG A 73 12.61 -8.53 8.31
CA ARG A 73 12.27 -7.20 7.78
C ARG A 73 13.31 -6.75 6.75
N ALA A 74 14.59 -6.86 7.06
CA ALA A 74 15.67 -6.48 6.17
C ALA A 74 15.68 -7.33 4.89
N GLU A 75 15.36 -8.63 4.98
CA GLU A 75 15.23 -9.50 3.81
C GLU A 75 14.12 -9.03 2.87
N TYR A 76 12.91 -8.79 3.38
CA TYR A 76 11.80 -8.37 2.54
C TYR A 76 12.03 -6.98 1.92
N LEU A 77 12.63 -6.04 2.66
CA LEU A 77 12.98 -4.73 2.10
C LEU A 77 13.99 -4.86 0.96
N ARG A 78 15.00 -5.73 1.08
CA ARG A 78 15.93 -6.02 -0.04
C ARG A 78 15.21 -6.60 -1.26
N ARG A 79 14.22 -7.47 -1.05
CA ARG A 79 13.42 -8.04 -2.14
C ARG A 79 12.60 -6.98 -2.86
N VAL A 80 12.03 -6.02 -2.12
CA VAL A 80 11.36 -4.85 -2.71
C VAL A 80 12.35 -4.05 -3.56
N ASP A 81 13.51 -3.72 -3.01
CA ASP A 81 14.53 -2.93 -3.73
C ASP A 81 15.00 -3.62 -5.01
N ALA A 82 15.22 -4.94 -4.96
CA ALA A 82 15.58 -5.73 -6.13
C ALA A 82 14.47 -5.76 -7.20
N SER A 83 13.20 -5.77 -6.80
CA SER A 83 12.07 -5.78 -7.75
C SER A 83 11.93 -4.46 -8.51
N VAL A 84 12.27 -3.34 -7.88
CA VAL A 84 12.21 -2.00 -8.50
C VAL A 84 13.42 -1.77 -9.41
N ALA A 85 14.61 -2.27 -9.03
CA ALA A 85 15.81 -2.17 -9.85
C ALA A 85 15.75 -3.00 -11.15
N GLY A 86 14.88 -4.01 -11.20
CA GLY A 86 14.68 -4.85 -12.38
C GLY A 86 13.51 -4.43 -13.29
N ALA A 87 12.78 -3.36 -12.94
CA ALA A 87 11.67 -2.81 -13.72
C ALA A 87 12.14 -1.69 -14.66
#